data_AF-A0A0F9PXS2-F1
#
_entry.id   AF-A0A0F9PXS2-F1
#
_cell.length_a   1.000
_cell.length_b   1.000
_cell.length_c   1.000
_cell.angle_alpha   90.00
_cell.angle_beta   90.00
_cell.angle_gamma   90.00
#
_symmetry.space_group_name_H-M   'P 1'
#
loop_
_entity.id
_entity.type
_entity.pdbx_description
1 polymer ?
#
loop_
_entity_poly.entity_id
_entity_poly.type
_entity_poly.pdbx_seq_one_letter_code
_entity_poly.pdbx_strand_id
1 'polypeptide(L)'
;MESKIKGTLVTLVKAGFEIEKLRVAAQVRESHLERRGLYDPETQRLIIKLIEAEGYVDGRVEKLLLAHPAYPWFSRVKGVGGENIGKVVGPIEAFGHYYDPGDSLIPRSAISRAPEPYWVVEDGKTVEKIGVWVTGIERLTTISALWKYSGFDVRNGKAPARERGSKTTYNSRLRSMCWRLGSSLLRARGKYYEYYLAQKEKYEQRYANDGTKIVPATSLPKNKDGKRYEPEGIISEGHVHNQALRKMIKLFLACLWLAWREAEGLPVTKPYAIDQLGHDSFISPEDMADRPVKNQRKRKAKK
;
A
#
# COMPACT_ATOMS: atom_id res chain seq x y z
N MET A 1 23.34 -1.94 -17.03
CA MET A 1 22.07 -2.51 -17.53
C MET A 1 21.12 -2.56 -16.34
N GLU A 2 20.12 -1.67 -16.26
CA GLU A 2 19.11 -1.80 -15.21
C GLU A 2 18.34 -3.10 -15.44
N SER A 3 18.38 -3.99 -14.46
CA SER A 3 17.70 -5.27 -14.54
C SER A 3 16.20 -5.01 -14.73
N LYS A 4 15.63 -5.51 -15.83
CA LYS A 4 14.17 -5.61 -16.04
C LYS A 4 13.48 -6.56 -15.05
N ILE A 5 14.22 -7.16 -14.10
CA ILE A 5 13.66 -8.03 -13.05
C ILE A 5 12.81 -7.20 -12.09
N LYS A 6 11.61 -7.71 -11.87
CA LYS A 6 10.45 -6.95 -11.41
C LYS A 6 10.18 -7.24 -9.95
N GLY A 7 9.65 -6.27 -9.22
CA GLY A 7 9.44 -6.41 -7.78
C GLY A 7 10.70 -6.19 -6.93
N THR A 8 11.78 -5.64 -7.49
CA THR A 8 12.99 -5.24 -6.76
C THR A 8 12.65 -4.39 -5.53
N LEU A 9 11.72 -3.43 -5.66
CA LEU A 9 11.26 -2.62 -4.54
C LEU A 9 10.61 -3.46 -3.43
N VAL A 10 9.79 -4.46 -3.77
CA VAL A 10 9.18 -5.37 -2.79
C VAL A 10 10.24 -6.11 -2.01
N THR A 11 11.27 -6.61 -2.70
CA THR A 11 12.35 -7.38 -2.10
C THR A 11 13.21 -6.50 -1.19
N LEU A 12 13.61 -5.31 -1.65
CA LEU A 12 14.42 -4.38 -0.86
C LEU A 12 13.68 -3.90 0.38
N VAL A 13 12.42 -3.49 0.26
CA VAL A 13 11.65 -3.00 1.41
C VAL A 13 11.31 -4.12 2.40
N LYS A 14 11.24 -5.38 1.94
CA LYS A 14 11.21 -6.55 2.83
C LYS A 14 12.52 -6.72 3.59
N ALA A 15 13.63 -6.73 2.85
CA ALA A 15 14.96 -6.93 3.41
C ALA A 15 15.30 -5.85 4.43
N GLY A 16 15.09 -4.58 4.09
CA GLY A 16 15.37 -3.44 4.98
C GLY A 16 14.65 -3.56 6.31
N PHE A 17 13.37 -3.93 6.30
CA PHE A 17 12.61 -4.13 7.54
C PHE A 17 13.14 -5.27 8.42
N GLU A 18 13.59 -6.38 7.83
CA GLU A 18 14.19 -7.47 8.62
C GLU A 18 15.60 -7.12 9.11
N ILE A 19 16.39 -6.41 8.30
CA ILE A 19 17.71 -5.90 8.69
C ILE A 19 17.59 -4.92 9.86
N GLU A 20 16.65 -3.97 9.79
CA GLU A 20 16.36 -3.01 10.86
C GLU A 20 16.01 -3.74 12.17
N LYS A 21 15.13 -4.74 12.11
CA LYS A 21 14.77 -5.55 13.28
C LYS A 21 15.98 -6.27 13.89
N LEU A 22 16.82 -6.87 13.05
CA LEU A 22 18.05 -7.53 13.50
C LEU A 22 19.03 -6.54 14.13
N ARG A 23 19.18 -5.35 13.53
CA ARG A 23 20.05 -4.29 14.06
C ARG A 23 19.58 -3.83 15.42
N VAL A 24 18.29 -3.51 15.56
CA VAL A 24 17.70 -3.06 16.83
C VAL A 24 17.86 -4.14 17.90
N ALA A 25 17.65 -5.41 17.57
CA ALA A 25 17.88 -6.51 18.50
C ALA A 25 19.36 -6.60 18.96
N ALA A 26 20.30 -6.42 18.04
CA ALA A 26 21.74 -6.40 18.36
C ALA A 26 22.12 -5.20 19.23
N GLN A 27 21.60 -4.01 18.96
CA GLN A 27 21.80 -2.80 19.78
C GLN A 27 21.19 -2.93 21.19
N VAL A 28 20.00 -3.54 21.30
CA VAL A 28 19.40 -3.82 22.62
C VAL A 28 20.29 -4.78 23.42
N ARG A 29 20.86 -5.80 22.77
CA ARG A 29 21.81 -6.70 23.40
C ARG A 29 23.06 -5.98 23.89
N GLU A 30 23.64 -5.12 23.06
CA GLU A 30 24.79 -4.27 23.40
C GLU A 30 24.48 -3.42 24.64
N SER A 31 23.35 -2.70 24.65
CA SER A 31 22.93 -1.90 25.82
C SER A 31 22.76 -2.74 27.10
N HIS A 32 22.31 -4.00 26.99
CA HIS A 32 22.23 -4.90 28.14
C HIS A 32 23.60 -5.37 28.65
N LEU A 33 24.57 -5.56 27.76
CA LEU A 33 25.94 -5.90 28.14
C LEU A 33 26.62 -4.73 28.85
N GLU A 34 26.48 -3.52 28.32
CA GLU A 34 27.06 -2.31 28.90
C GLU A 34 26.57 -2.05 30.31
N ARG A 35 25.27 -2.23 30.57
CA ARG A 35 24.68 -2.13 31.93
C ARG A 35 25.28 -3.12 32.92
N ARG A 36 25.87 -4.22 32.45
CA ARG A 36 26.55 -5.23 33.27
C ARG A 36 28.06 -5.02 33.33
N GLY A 37 28.59 -3.95 32.72
CA GLY A 37 30.02 -3.71 32.58
C GLY A 37 30.71 -4.71 31.64
N LEU A 38 29.96 -5.34 30.74
CA LEU A 38 30.47 -6.33 29.79
C LEU A 38 30.58 -5.75 28.38
N TYR A 39 31.52 -6.27 27.60
CA TYR A 39 31.72 -5.94 26.20
C TYR A 39 31.84 -7.22 25.37
N ASP A 40 31.20 -7.24 24.20
CA ASP A 40 31.25 -8.36 23.25
C ASP A 40 31.61 -7.85 21.84
N PRO A 41 32.86 -8.08 21.37
CA PRO A 41 33.30 -7.66 20.05
C PRO A 41 32.45 -8.22 18.90
N GLU A 42 31.87 -9.42 19.06
CA GLU A 42 31.06 -10.03 18.00
C GLU A 42 29.71 -9.31 17.84
N THR A 43 29.11 -8.86 18.94
CA THR A 43 27.90 -8.02 18.90
C THR A 43 28.18 -6.70 18.17
N GLN A 44 29.32 -6.05 18.44
CA GLN A 44 29.73 -4.82 17.72
C GLN A 44 29.91 -5.05 16.23
N ARG A 45 30.65 -6.10 15.85
CA ARG A 45 30.88 -6.46 14.44
C ARG A 45 29.57 -6.72 13.71
N LEU A 46 28.63 -7.41 14.35
CA LEU A 46 27.30 -7.66 13.81
C LEU A 46 26.52 -6.35 13.60
N ILE A 47 26.53 -5.44 14.57
CA ILE A 47 25.87 -4.13 14.46
C ILE A 47 26.42 -3.34 13.27
N ILE A 48 27.75 -3.26 13.11
CA ILE A 48 28.40 -2.56 11.99
C ILE A 48 27.92 -3.12 10.65
N LYS A 49 27.94 -4.45 10.48
CA LYS A 49 27.48 -5.12 9.25
C LYS A 49 26.01 -4.85 8.96
N LEU A 50 25.17 -4.81 10.00
CA LEU A 50 23.75 -4.53 9.85
C LEU A 50 23.48 -3.07 9.48
N ILE A 51 24.24 -2.12 10.03
CA ILE A 51 24.18 -0.69 9.65
C ILE A 51 24.57 -0.52 8.17
N GLU A 52 25.65 -1.16 7.73
CA GLU A 52 26.07 -1.11 6.32
C GLU A 52 25.01 -1.69 5.38
N ALA A 53 24.44 -2.84 5.74
CA ALA A 53 23.39 -3.48 4.96
C ALA A 53 22.10 -2.65 4.91
N GLU A 54 21.69 -2.06 6.04
CA GLU A 54 20.54 -1.15 6.12
C GLU A 54 20.76 0.08 5.25
N GLY A 55 21.93 0.73 5.35
CA GLY A 55 22.27 1.90 4.54
C GLY A 55 22.26 1.62 3.03
N TYR A 56 22.75 0.44 2.61
CA TYR A 56 22.64 0.01 1.22
C TYR A 56 21.18 -0.13 0.77
N VAL A 57 20.35 -0.84 1.57
CA VAL A 57 18.94 -1.07 1.22
C VAL A 57 18.16 0.24 1.19
N ASP A 58 18.33 1.09 2.21
CA ASP A 58 17.63 2.36 2.33
C ASP A 58 17.95 3.30 1.17
N GLY A 59 19.23 3.47 0.82
CA GLY A 59 19.62 4.28 -0.33
C GLY A 59 19.05 3.74 -1.64
N ARG A 60 18.92 2.42 -1.76
CA ARG A 60 18.35 1.79 -2.96
C ARG A 60 16.82 1.89 -3.00
N VAL A 61 16.13 1.76 -1.87
CA VAL A 61 14.69 2.02 -1.77
C VAL A 61 14.41 3.49 -2.09
N GLU A 62 15.16 4.43 -1.52
CA GLU A 62 15.00 5.86 -1.78
C GLU A 62 15.13 6.17 -3.28
N LYS A 63 16.19 5.70 -3.93
CA LYS A 63 16.37 5.93 -5.37
C LYS A 63 15.25 5.29 -6.21
N LEU A 64 14.64 4.19 -5.77
CA LEU A 64 13.55 3.54 -6.53
C LEU A 64 12.28 4.36 -6.38
N LEU A 65 11.99 4.82 -5.15
CA LEU A 65 10.85 5.66 -4.88
C LEU A 65 10.97 7.00 -5.60
N LEU A 66 12.12 7.67 -5.57
CA LEU A 66 12.35 8.92 -6.29
C LEU A 66 12.09 8.80 -7.81
N ALA A 67 12.40 7.64 -8.39
CA ALA A 67 12.17 7.35 -9.80
C ALA A 67 10.73 6.89 -10.12
N HIS A 68 9.92 6.60 -9.10
CA HIS A 68 8.57 6.08 -9.30
C HIS A 68 7.66 7.16 -9.93
N PRO A 69 6.84 6.85 -10.95
CA PRO A 69 6.02 7.84 -11.66
C PRO A 69 5.09 8.66 -10.75
N ALA A 70 4.46 8.01 -9.77
CA ALA A 70 3.60 8.68 -8.78
C ALA A 70 4.33 9.43 -7.65
N TYR A 71 5.67 9.42 -7.61
CA TYR A 71 6.44 10.07 -6.54
C TYR A 71 6.18 11.58 -6.37
N PRO A 72 6.06 12.38 -7.44
CA PRO A 72 5.74 13.80 -7.32
C PRO A 72 4.46 14.08 -6.53
N TRP A 73 3.51 13.13 -6.56
CA TRP A 73 2.29 13.20 -5.77
C TRP A 73 2.49 12.66 -4.35
N PHE A 74 2.84 11.39 -4.15
CA PHE A 74 2.81 10.79 -2.80
C PHE A 74 3.88 11.36 -1.86
N SER A 75 4.96 11.97 -2.38
CA SER A 75 5.97 12.68 -1.56
C SER A 75 5.41 13.93 -0.87
N ARG A 76 4.26 14.43 -1.34
CA ARG A 76 3.55 15.58 -0.79
C ARG A 76 2.44 15.21 0.19
N VAL A 77 2.16 13.93 0.38
CA VAL A 77 1.15 13.44 1.34
C VAL A 77 1.82 13.17 2.70
N LYS A 78 1.31 13.79 3.77
CA LYS A 78 1.81 13.59 5.13
C LYS A 78 1.52 12.18 5.61
N GLY A 79 2.49 11.56 6.31
CA GLY A 79 2.32 10.23 6.89
C GLY A 79 2.52 9.06 5.94
N VAL A 80 2.85 9.31 4.67
CA VAL A 80 3.18 8.25 3.71
C VAL A 80 4.49 7.56 4.10
N GLY A 81 5.61 8.29 4.11
CA GLY A 81 6.93 7.74 4.44
C GLY A 81 7.46 6.74 3.39
N GLY A 82 8.78 6.64 3.23
CA GLY A 82 9.40 5.81 2.20
C GLY A 82 9.12 4.31 2.36
N GLU A 83 9.27 3.79 3.58
CA GLU A 83 9.02 2.37 3.85
C GLU A 83 7.58 1.96 3.57
N ASN A 84 6.58 2.66 4.13
CA ASN A 84 5.18 2.27 3.96
C ASN A 84 4.73 2.39 2.50
N ILE A 85 5.13 3.45 1.78
CA ILE A 85 4.76 3.57 0.36
C ILE A 85 5.44 2.51 -0.49
N GLY A 86 6.71 2.20 -0.23
CA GLY A 86 7.41 1.11 -0.89
C GLY A 86 6.71 -0.24 -0.69
N LYS A 87 6.16 -0.48 0.50
CA LYS A 87 5.35 -1.66 0.82
C LYS A 87 3.98 -1.70 0.12
N VAL A 88 3.49 -0.58 -0.39
CA VAL A 88 2.22 -0.45 -1.13
C VAL A 88 2.42 -0.48 -2.65
N VAL A 89 3.33 0.35 -3.18
CA VAL A 89 3.57 0.42 -4.63
C VAL A 89 4.34 -0.80 -5.14
N GLY A 90 5.27 -1.34 -4.35
CA GLY A 90 6.05 -2.52 -4.74
C GLY A 90 5.20 -3.71 -5.15
N PRO A 91 4.22 -4.18 -4.34
CA PRO A 91 3.34 -5.28 -4.74
C PRO A 91 2.53 -4.99 -6.01
N ILE A 92 2.20 -3.72 -6.26
CA ILE A 92 1.53 -3.31 -7.50
C ILE A 92 2.49 -3.41 -8.67
N GLU A 93 3.74 -2.92 -8.57
CA GLU A 93 4.75 -3.10 -9.62
C GLU A 93 5.01 -4.58 -9.93
N ALA A 94 5.14 -5.39 -8.88
CA ALA A 94 5.34 -6.83 -8.97
C ALA A 94 4.13 -7.60 -9.52
N PHE A 95 2.97 -6.94 -9.66
CA PHE A 95 1.79 -7.53 -10.28
C PHE A 95 1.87 -7.54 -11.81
N GLY A 96 2.88 -6.94 -12.45
CA GLY A 96 2.99 -7.03 -13.91
C GLY A 96 3.10 -8.49 -14.41
N HIS A 97 2.78 -8.71 -15.68
CA HIS A 97 2.73 -10.05 -16.27
C HIS A 97 3.12 -10.03 -17.76
N TYR A 98 3.74 -11.11 -18.24
CA TYR A 98 3.89 -11.39 -19.66
C TYR A 98 2.64 -12.09 -20.17
N TYR A 99 2.07 -11.58 -21.25
CA TYR A 99 0.94 -12.17 -21.94
C TYR A 99 1.41 -12.82 -23.24
N ASP A 100 0.74 -13.89 -23.65
CA ASP A 100 0.97 -14.48 -24.96
C ASP A 100 0.57 -13.49 -26.07
N PRO A 101 1.32 -13.39 -27.18
CA PRO A 101 0.96 -12.50 -28.27
C PRO A 101 -0.46 -12.78 -28.79
N GLY A 102 -1.32 -11.76 -28.82
CA GLY A 102 -2.72 -11.88 -29.24
C GLY A 102 -3.70 -12.27 -28.13
N ASP A 103 -3.26 -12.44 -26.88
CA ASP A 103 -4.17 -12.67 -25.76
C ASP A 103 -5.16 -11.51 -25.58
N SER A 104 -6.46 -11.85 -25.59
CA SER A 104 -7.57 -10.92 -25.38
C SER A 104 -7.53 -10.16 -24.04
N LEU A 105 -6.77 -10.65 -23.06
CA LEU A 105 -6.59 -10.04 -21.76
C LEU A 105 -5.49 -8.96 -21.73
N ILE A 106 -4.75 -8.75 -22.84
CA ILE A 106 -3.79 -7.66 -22.95
C ILE A 106 -4.54 -6.32 -22.88
N PRO A 107 -4.19 -5.43 -21.93
CA PRO A 107 -4.81 -4.10 -21.88
C PRO A 107 -4.57 -3.32 -23.18
N ARG A 108 -5.55 -2.50 -23.58
CA ARG A 108 -5.45 -1.65 -24.79
C ARG A 108 -4.20 -0.77 -24.81
N SER A 109 -3.67 -0.36 -23.65
CA SER A 109 -2.42 0.42 -23.55
C SER A 109 -1.17 -0.35 -23.99
N ALA A 110 -1.24 -1.68 -24.01
CA ALA A 110 -0.13 -2.57 -24.30
C ALA A 110 -0.35 -3.44 -25.56
N ILE A 111 -1.54 -3.41 -26.17
CA ILE A 111 -1.89 -4.29 -27.31
C ILE A 111 -1.01 -4.06 -28.55
N SER A 112 -0.49 -2.85 -28.72
CA SER A 112 0.39 -2.47 -29.85
C SER A 112 1.87 -2.71 -29.57
N ARG A 113 2.25 -3.23 -28.39
CA ARG A 113 3.66 -3.48 -28.05
C ARG A 113 4.16 -4.70 -28.79
N ALA A 114 5.37 -4.59 -29.36
CA ALA A 114 6.06 -5.73 -29.93
C ALA A 114 6.34 -6.77 -28.83
N PRO A 115 6.07 -8.06 -29.08
CA PRO A 115 6.49 -9.12 -28.18
C PRO A 115 8.03 -9.12 -28.02
N GLU A 116 8.51 -9.42 -26.82
CA GLU A 116 9.93 -9.55 -26.50
C GLU A 116 10.25 -10.94 -25.93
N PRO A 117 11.49 -11.44 -26.09
CA PRO A 117 11.91 -12.66 -25.44
C PRO A 117 11.99 -12.46 -23.93
N TYR A 118 11.56 -13.47 -23.18
CA TYR A 118 11.67 -13.56 -21.74
C TYR A 118 11.93 -15.01 -21.32
N TRP A 119 12.55 -15.19 -20.15
CA TRP A 119 12.94 -16.51 -19.67
C TRP A 119 12.11 -16.93 -18.47
N VAL A 120 11.63 -18.17 -18.49
CA VAL A 120 10.92 -18.82 -17.40
C VAL A 120 11.64 -20.10 -16.98
N VAL A 121 11.41 -20.53 -15.75
CA VAL A 121 11.90 -21.83 -15.27
C VAL A 121 10.74 -22.82 -15.33
N GLU A 122 10.87 -23.83 -16.18
CA GLU A 122 9.90 -24.92 -16.36
C GLU A 122 10.64 -26.25 -16.20
N ASP A 123 10.15 -27.11 -15.30
CA ASP A 123 10.78 -28.39 -14.94
C ASP A 123 12.29 -28.30 -14.63
N GLY A 124 12.68 -27.22 -13.93
CA GLY A 124 14.06 -26.96 -13.55
C GLY A 124 14.97 -26.47 -14.69
N LYS A 125 14.44 -26.27 -15.90
CA LYS A 125 15.16 -25.75 -17.05
C LYS A 125 14.75 -24.33 -17.36
N THR A 126 15.70 -23.52 -17.80
CA THR A 126 15.40 -22.18 -18.30
C THR A 126 14.89 -22.31 -19.73
N VAL A 127 13.67 -21.85 -19.97
CA VAL A 127 13.00 -21.87 -21.27
C VAL A 127 12.79 -20.42 -21.72
N GLU A 128 13.20 -20.13 -22.96
CA GLU A 128 12.91 -18.86 -23.60
C GLU A 128 11.48 -18.87 -24.18
N LYS A 129 10.75 -17.80 -23.92
CA LYS A 129 9.40 -17.56 -24.42
C LYS A 129 9.32 -16.17 -25.02
N ILE A 130 8.32 -15.94 -25.86
CA ILE A 130 8.04 -14.63 -26.45
C ILE A 130 6.72 -14.14 -25.88
N GLY A 131 6.68 -12.90 -25.40
CA GLY A 131 5.47 -12.36 -24.80
C GLY A 131 5.42 -10.85 -24.76
N VAL A 132 4.23 -10.31 -24.49
CA VAL A 132 4.00 -8.88 -24.32
C VAL A 132 4.05 -8.55 -22.84
N TRP A 133 5.02 -7.73 -22.44
CA TRP A 133 5.09 -7.24 -21.06
C TRP A 133 4.04 -6.17 -20.77
N VAL A 134 3.28 -6.37 -19.70
CA VAL A 134 2.31 -5.41 -19.18
C VAL A 134 2.63 -5.11 -17.72
N THR A 135 2.85 -3.84 -17.36
CA THR A 135 3.18 -3.46 -15.98
C THR A 135 1.99 -3.69 -15.05
N GLY A 136 2.25 -3.76 -13.74
CA GLY A 136 1.17 -4.03 -12.80
C GLY A 136 0.10 -2.93 -12.76
N ILE A 137 0.48 -1.65 -12.88
CA ILE A 137 -0.49 -0.56 -12.95
C ILE A 137 -1.31 -0.59 -14.24
N GLU A 138 -0.74 -1.04 -15.36
CA GLU A 138 -1.45 -1.22 -16.61
C GLU A 138 -2.50 -2.32 -16.55
N ARG A 139 -2.17 -3.46 -15.90
CA ARG A 139 -3.12 -4.55 -15.66
C ARG A 139 -4.30 -4.12 -14.78
N LEU A 140 -4.08 -3.17 -13.87
CA LEU A 140 -5.11 -2.58 -13.03
C LEU A 140 -5.83 -1.46 -13.78
N THR A 141 -6.57 -1.82 -14.83
CA THR A 141 -7.22 -0.88 -15.77
C THR A 141 -8.30 0.00 -15.14
N THR A 142 -8.80 -0.34 -13.95
CA THR A 142 -9.79 0.46 -13.20
C THR A 142 -9.42 0.54 -11.72
N ILE A 143 -9.91 1.57 -11.04
CA ILE A 143 -9.78 1.72 -9.58
C ILE A 143 -10.41 0.52 -8.86
N SER A 144 -11.54 0.00 -9.36
CA SER A 144 -12.19 -1.20 -8.81
C SER A 144 -11.30 -2.44 -8.90
N ALA A 145 -10.52 -2.59 -9.97
CA ALA A 145 -9.54 -3.67 -10.09
C ALA A 145 -8.42 -3.54 -9.04
N LEU A 146 -7.90 -2.32 -8.81
CA LEU A 146 -6.93 -2.08 -7.73
C LEU A 146 -7.52 -2.39 -6.35
N TRP A 147 -8.76 -1.99 -6.08
CA TRP A 147 -9.43 -2.32 -4.82
C TRP A 147 -9.63 -3.83 -4.67
N LYS A 148 -10.04 -4.55 -5.72
CA LYS A 148 -10.13 -6.03 -5.69
C LYS A 148 -8.77 -6.66 -5.40
N TYR A 149 -7.73 -6.23 -6.12
CA TYR A 149 -6.37 -6.73 -5.93
C TYR A 149 -5.83 -6.47 -4.51
N SER A 150 -6.15 -5.32 -3.92
CA SER A 150 -5.71 -4.91 -2.57
C SER A 150 -6.63 -5.38 -1.44
N GLY A 151 -7.76 -6.04 -1.73
CA GLY A 151 -8.74 -6.50 -0.72
C GLY A 151 -9.61 -5.39 -0.14
N PHE A 152 -9.75 -4.29 -0.87
CA PHE A 152 -10.58 -3.12 -0.56
C PHE A 152 -11.92 -3.06 -1.35
N ASP A 153 -12.21 -4.10 -2.14
CA ASP A 153 -13.52 -4.30 -2.77
C ASP A 153 -14.62 -4.59 -1.74
N VAL A 154 -15.87 -4.51 -2.19
CA VAL A 154 -17.07 -4.84 -1.42
C VAL A 154 -17.81 -5.91 -2.20
N ARG A 155 -18.19 -7.00 -1.51
CA ARG A 155 -18.94 -8.12 -2.08
C ARG A 155 -20.20 -8.30 -1.25
N ASN A 156 -21.37 -8.15 -1.86
CA ASN A 156 -22.67 -8.25 -1.18
C ASN A 156 -22.74 -7.38 0.08
N GLY A 157 -22.26 -6.12 -0.03
CA GLY A 157 -22.23 -5.16 1.08
C GLY A 157 -21.14 -5.40 2.14
N LYS A 158 -20.35 -6.48 2.04
CA LYS A 158 -19.33 -6.86 3.04
C LYS A 158 -17.91 -6.78 2.48
N ALA A 159 -16.94 -6.50 3.36
CA ALA A 159 -15.53 -6.61 3.02
C ALA A 159 -15.14 -8.09 2.86
N PRO A 160 -14.22 -8.45 1.94
CA PRO A 160 -13.82 -9.85 1.75
C PRO A 160 -13.19 -10.40 3.04
N ALA A 161 -13.73 -11.51 3.53
CA ALA A 161 -13.19 -12.28 4.65
C ALA A 161 -12.24 -13.37 4.15
N ARG A 162 -11.38 -13.89 5.02
CA ARG A 162 -10.62 -15.11 4.74
C ARG A 162 -11.45 -16.30 5.19
N GLU A 163 -11.46 -17.34 4.37
CA GLU A 163 -12.10 -18.61 4.66
C GLU A 163 -11.02 -19.66 4.91
N ARG A 164 -11.19 -20.46 5.96
CA ARG A 164 -10.22 -21.51 6.31
C ARG A 164 -10.17 -22.52 5.16
N GLY A 165 -8.96 -22.80 4.66
CA GLY A 165 -8.73 -23.76 3.58
C GLY A 165 -8.77 -23.17 2.16
N SER A 166 -9.20 -21.92 2.00
CA SER A 166 -9.33 -21.28 0.68
C SER A 166 -8.20 -20.29 0.38
N LYS A 167 -7.71 -20.28 -0.87
CA LYS A 167 -6.79 -19.23 -1.34
C LYS A 167 -7.52 -17.87 -1.38
N THR A 168 -6.85 -16.81 -0.94
CA THR A 168 -7.44 -15.46 -1.00
C THR A 168 -7.48 -14.94 -2.43
N THR A 169 -8.54 -14.19 -2.75
CA THR A 169 -8.75 -13.55 -4.06
C THR A 169 -8.07 -12.19 -4.21
N TYR A 170 -7.31 -11.77 -3.20
CA TYR A 170 -6.60 -10.49 -3.13
C TYR A 170 -5.19 -10.71 -2.57
N ASN A 171 -4.32 -9.73 -2.79
CA ASN A 171 -2.97 -9.71 -2.24
C ASN A 171 -3.04 -9.39 -0.74
N SER A 172 -2.92 -10.44 0.08
CA SER A 172 -3.03 -10.37 1.54
C SER A 172 -1.97 -9.47 2.18
N ARG A 173 -0.77 -9.45 1.62
CA ARG A 173 0.33 -8.60 2.06
C ARG A 173 0.01 -7.14 1.77
N LEU A 174 -0.36 -6.81 0.53
CA LEU A 174 -0.74 -5.45 0.14
C LEU A 174 -1.87 -4.92 1.04
N ARG A 175 -2.90 -5.75 1.30
CA ARG A 175 -3.98 -5.37 2.23
C ARG A 175 -3.44 -4.93 3.59
N SER A 176 -2.58 -5.73 4.20
CA SER A 176 -1.97 -5.40 5.50
C SER A 176 -1.11 -4.13 5.44
N MET A 177 -0.39 -3.92 4.34
CA MET A 177 0.46 -2.73 4.17
C MET A 177 -0.37 -1.46 3.97
N CYS A 178 -1.50 -1.54 3.28
CA CYS A 178 -2.45 -0.44 3.19
C CYS A 178 -3.05 -0.08 4.57
N TRP A 179 -3.29 -1.05 5.45
CA TRP A 179 -3.70 -0.76 6.84
C TRP A 179 -2.61 -0.05 7.62
N ARG A 180 -1.35 -0.51 7.54
CA ARG A 180 -0.20 0.16 8.16
C ARG A 180 -0.04 1.61 7.66
N LEU A 181 -0.14 1.81 6.36
CA LEU A 181 -0.14 3.13 5.74
C LEU A 181 -1.30 3.98 6.29
N GLY A 182 -2.52 3.43 6.33
CA GLY A 182 -3.68 4.10 6.90
C GLY A 182 -3.46 4.58 8.34
N SER A 183 -2.93 3.72 9.21
CA SER A 183 -2.56 4.12 10.58
C SER A 183 -1.51 5.23 10.63
N SER A 184 -0.55 5.22 9.70
CA SER A 184 0.47 6.28 9.58
C SER A 184 -0.13 7.62 9.14
N LEU A 185 -1.05 7.60 8.16
CA LEU A 185 -1.80 8.79 7.71
C LEU A 185 -2.63 9.41 8.85
N LEU A 186 -3.28 8.59 9.69
CA LEU A 186 -4.03 9.06 10.86
C LEU A 186 -3.13 9.79 11.87
N ARG A 187 -1.95 9.22 12.17
CA ARG A 187 -1.00 9.82 13.11
C ARG A 187 -0.42 11.13 12.59
N ALA A 188 -0.26 11.25 11.28
CA ALA A 188 0.31 12.44 10.66
C ALA A 188 -0.65 13.63 10.58
N ARG A 189 -1.95 13.42 10.82
CA ARG A 189 -2.99 14.47 10.88
C ARG A 189 -2.98 15.43 9.67
N GLY A 190 -2.89 14.87 8.46
CA GLY A 190 -3.00 15.61 7.20
C GLY A 190 -4.41 15.53 6.58
N LYS A 191 -4.53 15.85 5.29
CA LYS A 191 -5.80 15.82 4.55
C LYS A 191 -6.54 14.47 4.59
N TYR A 192 -5.80 13.36 4.60
CA TYR A 192 -6.40 12.03 4.77
C TYR A 192 -7.03 11.83 6.15
N TYR A 193 -6.46 12.43 7.20
CA TYR A 193 -7.04 12.40 8.54
C TYR A 193 -8.34 13.22 8.60
N GLU A 194 -8.38 14.39 7.96
CA GLU A 194 -9.60 15.20 7.83
C GLU A 194 -10.71 14.44 7.11
N TYR A 195 -10.37 13.80 5.98
CA TYR A 195 -11.31 12.93 5.26
C TYR A 195 -11.78 11.77 6.13
N TYR A 196 -10.90 11.14 6.90
CA TYR A 196 -11.28 10.09 7.84
C TYR A 196 -12.27 10.59 8.90
N LEU A 197 -12.06 11.77 9.49
CA LEU A 197 -12.98 12.36 10.46
C LEU A 197 -14.37 12.57 9.85
N ALA A 198 -14.42 13.16 8.65
CA ALA A 198 -15.67 13.38 7.93
C ALA A 198 -16.41 12.06 7.60
N GLN A 199 -15.67 11.00 7.25
CA GLN A 199 -16.30 9.69 7.04
C GLN A 199 -16.77 9.05 8.34
N LYS A 200 -16.01 9.20 9.43
CA LYS A 200 -16.39 8.67 10.75
C LYS A 200 -17.69 9.32 11.23
N GLU A 201 -17.78 10.64 11.14
CA GLU A 201 -18.99 11.39 11.49
C GLU A 201 -20.19 10.94 10.64
N LYS A 202 -20.02 10.75 9.33
CA LYS A 202 -21.10 10.23 8.46
C LYS A 202 -21.60 8.85 8.90
N TYR A 203 -20.71 7.95 9.32
CA TYR A 203 -21.12 6.65 9.86
C TYR A 203 -21.81 6.79 11.22
N GLU A 204 -21.30 7.65 12.10
CA GLU A 204 -21.92 7.93 13.40
C GLU A 204 -23.34 8.49 13.25
N GLN A 205 -23.54 9.47 12.35
CA GLN A 205 -24.85 10.02 12.02
C GLN A 205 -25.78 8.98 11.39
N ARG A 206 -25.28 8.15 10.46
CA ARG A 206 -26.06 7.08 9.86
C ARG A 206 -26.60 6.12 10.91
N TYR A 207 -25.74 5.67 11.84
CA TYR A 207 -26.14 4.75 12.90
C TYR A 207 -27.06 5.41 13.93
N ALA A 208 -26.86 6.70 14.22
CA ALA A 208 -27.80 7.44 15.04
C ALA A 208 -29.20 7.50 14.40
N ASN A 209 -29.27 7.73 13.08
CA ASN A 209 -30.52 7.84 12.33
C ASN A 209 -31.26 6.50 12.17
N ASP A 210 -30.53 5.38 12.07
CA ASP A 210 -31.12 4.04 11.99
C ASP A 210 -31.40 3.41 13.37
N GLY A 211 -31.11 4.13 14.45
CA GLY A 211 -31.32 3.68 15.83
C GLY A 211 -30.26 2.72 16.36
N THR A 212 -29.19 2.45 15.59
CA THR A 212 -28.08 1.60 16.04
C THR A 212 -27.23 2.31 17.09
N LYS A 213 -27.05 1.66 18.24
CA LYS A 213 -26.23 2.17 19.33
C LYS A 213 -24.74 1.89 19.10
N ILE A 214 -23.93 2.94 19.12
CA ILE A 214 -22.47 2.81 19.09
C ILE A 214 -21.95 2.65 20.52
N VAL A 215 -21.15 1.61 20.77
CA VAL A 215 -20.61 1.32 22.11
C VAL A 215 -19.11 1.03 22.09
N PRO A 216 -18.38 1.27 23.19
CA PRO A 216 -17.02 0.80 23.35
C PRO A 216 -16.97 -0.72 23.24
N ALA A 217 -15.88 -1.26 22.67
CA ALA A 217 -15.69 -2.71 22.61
C ALA A 217 -15.74 -3.37 23.99
N THR A 218 -15.42 -2.63 25.07
CA THR A 218 -15.51 -3.10 26.46
C THR A 218 -16.92 -3.41 26.93
N SER A 219 -17.92 -2.73 26.37
CA SER A 219 -19.33 -2.84 26.74
C SER A 219 -20.09 -3.91 25.95
N LEU A 220 -19.46 -4.56 24.97
CA LEU A 220 -20.10 -5.62 24.19
C LEU A 220 -20.33 -6.89 25.03
N PRO A 221 -21.48 -7.58 24.85
CA PRO A 221 -21.73 -8.85 25.50
C PRO A 221 -20.74 -9.91 25.01
N LYS A 222 -20.52 -10.93 25.86
CA LYS A 222 -19.71 -12.11 25.54
C LYS A 222 -20.62 -13.29 25.19
N ASN A 223 -20.20 -14.10 24.22
CA ASN A 223 -20.83 -15.38 23.92
C ASN A 223 -20.38 -16.46 24.92
N LYS A 224 -20.87 -17.70 24.75
CA LYS A 224 -20.53 -18.86 25.62
C LYS A 224 -19.02 -19.15 25.67
N ASP A 225 -18.28 -18.80 24.63
CA ASP A 225 -16.81 -18.97 24.54
C ASP A 225 -16.03 -17.78 25.13
N GLY A 226 -16.72 -16.82 25.76
CA GLY A 226 -16.12 -15.61 26.31
C GLY A 226 -15.72 -14.55 25.26
N LYS A 227 -16.06 -14.74 23.98
CA LYS A 227 -15.76 -13.81 22.89
C LYS A 227 -16.83 -12.73 22.79
N ARG A 228 -16.39 -11.48 22.61
CA ARG A 228 -17.31 -10.34 22.42
C ARG A 228 -17.98 -10.40 21.04
N TYR A 229 -19.24 -10.04 20.98
CA TYR A 229 -20.00 -9.97 19.74
C TYR A 229 -20.91 -8.74 19.70
N GLU A 230 -21.32 -8.34 18.50
CA GLU A 230 -22.25 -7.24 18.26
C GLU A 230 -23.67 -7.79 18.07
N PRO A 231 -24.59 -7.59 19.02
CA PRO A 231 -26.00 -7.96 18.85
C PRO A 231 -26.70 -7.00 17.87
N GLU A 232 -27.91 -7.37 17.46
CA GLU A 232 -28.74 -6.53 16.60
C GLU A 232 -28.94 -5.13 17.20
N GLY A 233 -28.84 -4.08 16.38
CA GLY A 233 -28.95 -2.70 16.81
C GLY A 233 -27.76 -2.15 17.62
N ILE A 234 -26.64 -2.89 17.72
CA ILE A 234 -25.41 -2.41 18.37
C ILE A 234 -24.21 -2.56 17.44
N ILE A 235 -23.35 -1.54 17.41
CA ILE A 235 -22.06 -1.60 16.72
C ILE A 235 -20.94 -1.06 17.63
N SER A 236 -19.75 -1.65 17.53
CA SER A 236 -18.60 -1.14 18.26
C SER A 236 -18.01 0.12 17.62
N GLU A 237 -17.50 1.03 18.44
CA GLU A 237 -16.69 2.16 18.01
C GLU A 237 -15.51 1.74 17.11
N GLY A 238 -14.92 0.58 17.39
CA GLY A 238 -13.85 -0.01 16.60
C GLY A 238 -14.29 -0.38 15.19
N HIS A 239 -15.51 -0.89 15.00
CA HIS A 239 -16.06 -1.16 13.68
C HIS A 239 -16.37 0.12 12.91
N VAL A 240 -16.92 1.15 13.56
CA VAL A 240 -17.13 2.48 12.95
C VAL A 240 -15.78 3.09 12.52
N HIS A 241 -14.76 3.03 13.38
CA HIS A 241 -13.39 3.41 13.06
C HIS A 241 -12.86 2.67 11.83
N ASN A 242 -13.01 1.35 11.79
CA ASN A 242 -12.53 0.52 10.67
C ASN A 242 -13.26 0.82 9.36
N GLN A 243 -14.56 1.16 9.41
CA GLN A 243 -15.32 1.58 8.23
C GLN A 243 -14.82 2.91 7.67
N ALA A 244 -14.62 3.91 8.54
CA ALA A 244 -14.06 5.21 8.15
C ALA A 244 -12.62 5.08 7.63
N LEU A 245 -11.78 4.29 8.33
CA LEU A 245 -10.41 4.02 7.94
C LEU A 245 -10.35 3.29 6.58
N ARG A 246 -11.28 2.37 6.32
CA ARG A 246 -11.42 1.71 5.01
C ARG A 246 -11.76 2.73 3.92
N LYS A 247 -12.67 3.68 4.16
CA LYS A 247 -12.99 4.76 3.19
C LYS A 247 -11.77 5.61 2.88
N MET A 248 -11.00 5.99 3.90
CA MET A 248 -9.77 6.77 3.75
C MET A 248 -8.72 6.02 2.92
N ILE A 249 -8.47 4.74 3.21
CA ILE A 249 -7.52 3.91 2.45
C ILE A 249 -7.98 3.75 0.99
N LYS A 250 -9.29 3.55 0.76
CA LYS A 250 -9.84 3.47 -0.61
C LYS A 250 -9.61 4.76 -1.39
N LEU A 251 -9.78 5.93 -0.76
CA LEU A 251 -9.46 7.22 -1.37
C LEU A 251 -7.97 7.34 -1.68
N PHE A 252 -7.10 6.90 -0.76
CA PHE A 252 -5.64 6.92 -1.00
C PHE A 252 -5.26 6.08 -2.22
N LEU A 253 -5.80 4.86 -2.31
CA LEU A 253 -5.55 3.97 -3.46
C LEU A 253 -6.11 4.55 -4.76
N ALA A 254 -7.25 5.26 -4.72
CA ALA A 254 -7.79 5.93 -5.89
C ALA A 254 -6.87 7.09 -6.35
N CYS A 255 -6.37 7.91 -5.43
CA CYS A 255 -5.44 8.98 -5.75
C CYS A 255 -4.10 8.45 -6.28
N LEU A 256 -3.57 7.40 -5.66
CA LEU A 256 -2.37 6.72 -6.13
C LEU A 256 -2.54 6.18 -7.55
N TRP A 257 -3.67 5.53 -7.83
CA TRP A 257 -3.99 4.99 -9.14
C TRP A 257 -4.07 6.07 -10.21
N LEU A 258 -4.77 7.18 -9.92
CA LEU A 258 -4.89 8.32 -10.83
C LEU A 258 -3.52 8.94 -11.10
N ALA A 259 -2.80 9.35 -10.05
CA ALA A 259 -1.50 9.99 -10.19
C ALA A 259 -0.48 9.12 -10.92
N TRP A 260 -0.50 7.80 -10.68
CA TRP A 260 0.39 6.87 -11.38
C TRP A 260 0.03 6.73 -12.86
N ARG A 261 -1.24 6.49 -13.17
CA ARG A 261 -1.66 6.31 -14.56
C ARG A 261 -1.51 7.56 -15.40
N GLU A 262 -1.84 8.72 -14.84
CA GLU A 262 -1.61 10.01 -15.49
C GLU A 262 -0.12 10.23 -15.77
N ALA A 263 0.76 9.92 -14.81
CA ALA A 263 2.21 10.02 -14.99
C ALA A 263 2.77 9.07 -16.06
N GLU A 264 2.12 7.92 -16.29
CA GLU A 264 2.48 6.98 -17.35
C GLU A 264 1.70 7.20 -18.67
N GLY A 265 0.84 8.22 -18.75
CA GLY A 265 0.02 8.47 -19.93
C GLY A 265 -1.01 7.37 -20.22
N LEU A 266 -1.38 6.59 -19.20
CA LEU A 266 -2.34 5.50 -19.31
C LEU A 266 -3.78 6.01 -19.24
N PRO A 267 -4.74 5.38 -19.95
CA PRO A 267 -6.14 5.76 -19.89
C PRO A 267 -6.67 5.72 -18.45
N VAL A 268 -7.37 6.77 -18.04
CA VAL A 268 -8.07 6.82 -16.75
C VAL A 268 -9.57 6.72 -16.95
N THR A 269 -10.23 5.86 -16.19
CA THR A 269 -11.68 5.83 -16.05
C THR A 269 -12.07 6.78 -14.93
N LYS A 270 -13.12 7.58 -15.12
CA LYS A 270 -13.69 8.36 -14.02
C LYS A 270 -14.06 7.42 -12.86
N PRO A 271 -13.82 7.79 -11.58
CA PRO A 271 -14.13 6.93 -10.46
C PRO A 271 -15.60 6.49 -10.44
N TYR A 272 -15.83 5.18 -10.24
CA TYR A 272 -17.14 4.52 -10.19
C TYR A 272 -18.21 5.22 -9.31
N ALA A 273 -17.80 6.00 -8.30
CA ALA A 273 -18.72 6.73 -7.42
C ALA A 273 -19.41 7.94 -8.08
N ILE A 274 -18.84 8.47 -9.16
CA ILE A 274 -19.39 9.60 -9.92
C ILE A 274 -20.41 9.10 -10.96
N ASP A 275 -20.17 7.90 -11.50
CA ASP A 275 -20.92 7.38 -12.65
C ASP A 275 -22.20 6.61 -12.28
N GLN A 276 -22.35 6.16 -11.02
CA GLN A 276 -23.44 5.25 -10.62
C GLN A 276 -24.22 5.70 -9.37
N LEU A 277 -23.75 6.70 -8.62
CA LEU A 277 -24.32 7.03 -7.28
C LEU A 277 -24.61 8.52 -7.02
N GLY A 278 -24.48 9.40 -8.02
CA GLY A 278 -24.86 10.81 -7.86
C GLY A 278 -24.14 11.56 -6.73
N HIS A 279 -22.97 11.09 -6.29
CA HIS A 279 -22.19 11.76 -5.26
C HIS A 279 -21.24 12.79 -5.88
N ASP A 280 -21.49 14.05 -5.56
CA ASP A 280 -21.15 15.23 -6.36
C ASP A 280 -19.73 15.81 -6.12
N SER A 281 -18.73 14.99 -5.81
CA SER A 281 -17.35 15.51 -5.74
C SER A 281 -16.30 14.46 -6.05
N PHE A 282 -15.71 14.58 -7.24
CA PHE A 282 -14.41 14.00 -7.54
C PHE A 282 -13.37 14.61 -6.60
N ILE A 283 -12.69 13.77 -5.80
CA ILE A 283 -11.52 14.19 -5.03
C ILE A 283 -10.28 13.78 -5.82
N SER A 284 -9.52 14.76 -6.29
CA SER A 284 -8.32 14.53 -7.08
C SER A 284 -7.10 14.19 -6.20
N PRO A 285 -6.03 13.62 -6.79
CA PRO A 285 -4.76 13.46 -6.07
C PRO A 285 -4.23 14.78 -5.51
N GLU A 286 -4.36 15.89 -6.23
CA GLU A 286 -3.88 17.21 -5.80
C GLU A 286 -4.66 17.74 -4.60
N ASP A 287 -5.98 17.52 -4.57
CA ASP A 287 -6.81 17.87 -3.41
C ASP A 287 -6.34 17.16 -2.15
N MET A 288 -5.70 16.00 -2.27
CA MET A 288 -5.20 15.19 -1.17
C MET A 288 -3.69 15.33 -0.92
N ALA A 289 -3.01 16.26 -1.58
CA ALA A 289 -1.63 16.61 -1.28
C ALA A 289 -1.56 17.66 -0.15
N ASP A 290 -0.75 17.38 0.88
CA ASP A 290 -0.56 18.27 2.05
C ASP A 290 0.51 19.35 1.82
N ARG A 291 1.41 19.13 0.87
CA ARG A 291 2.55 20.01 0.57
C ARG A 291 2.39 20.59 -0.84
N PRO A 292 2.84 21.84 -1.08
CA PRO A 292 2.83 22.40 -2.43
C PRO A 292 3.83 21.68 -3.33
N VAL A 293 3.64 21.81 -4.64
CA VAL A 293 4.65 21.40 -5.63
C VAL A 293 5.92 22.23 -5.36
N LYS A 294 7.06 21.57 -5.17
CA LYS A 294 8.33 22.27 -5.01
C LYS A 294 8.69 22.92 -6.36
N ASN A 295 8.56 24.24 -6.46
CA ASN A 295 9.08 24.99 -7.60
C ASN A 295 10.61 24.79 -7.65
N GLN A 296 11.15 24.32 -8.77
CA GLN A 296 12.60 24.13 -8.99
C GLN A 296 13.42 25.45 -9.01
N ARG A 297 12.86 26.59 -8.61
CA ARG A 297 13.56 27.87 -8.63
C ARG A 297 14.35 28.09 -7.32
N LYS A 298 15.67 28.26 -7.49
CA LYS A 298 16.73 28.55 -6.51
C LYS A 298 17.48 27.34 -5.91
N ARG A 299 17.95 26.43 -6.77
CA ARG A 299 19.37 26.03 -6.65
C ARG A 299 20.21 27.04 -7.44
N LYS A 300 20.26 28.30 -6.96
CA LYS A 300 21.29 29.23 -7.43
C LYS A 300 22.62 28.68 -6.92
N ALA A 301 23.56 28.55 -7.85
CA ALA A 301 24.94 28.16 -7.63
C ALA A 301 25.48 28.75 -6.33
N LYS A 302 25.85 27.88 -5.38
CA LYS A 302 27.00 28.16 -4.54
C LYS A 302 28.20 27.66 -5.35
N LYS A 303 28.90 28.62 -5.96
CA LYS A 303 30.32 28.50 -6.28
C LYS A 303 31.09 28.12 -5.02
#